data_AF-A0A659UI75-F1
#
_entry.id   AF-A0A659UI75-F1
#
_cell.length_a   1.000
_cell.length_b   1.000
_cell.length_c   1.000
_cell.angle_alpha   90.00
_cell.angle_beta   90.00
_cell.angle_gamma   90.00
#
_symmetry.space_group_name_H-M   'P 1'
#
loop_
_entity.id
_entity.type
_entity.pdbx_description
1 polymer ?
#
loop_
_entity_poly.entity_id
_entity_poly.type
_entity_poly.pdbx_seq_one_letter_code
_entity_poly.pdbx_strand_id
1 'polypeptide(L)'
;LDSARMINRAGLKVVVDLHLIPADGNRRIGMGQVMDDPAVFDAYAEVVRNMARTLAKEDPEQVALELMNEPIVDCDENGTSLWPERQKQLFAAARASATRLTLVLTGGCYSNAAALAKIDAKAIADDNIIWAFHS
;
A
#
# COMPACT_ATOMS: atom_id res chain seq x y z
N LEU A 1 -7.60 7.29 13.75
CA LEU A 1 -8.87 6.52 13.59
C LEU A 1 -10.11 7.42 13.60
N ASP A 2 -10.14 8.48 14.40
CA ASP A 2 -11.36 9.32 14.55
C ASP A 2 -11.87 9.90 13.22
N SER A 3 -10.99 10.35 12.33
CA SER A 3 -11.35 10.82 11.00
C SER A 3 -12.03 9.73 10.17
N ALA A 4 -11.47 8.52 10.12
CA ALA A 4 -12.07 7.41 9.37
C ALA A 4 -13.47 7.08 9.91
N ARG A 5 -13.60 6.93 11.23
CA ARG A 5 -14.88 6.62 11.88
C ARG A 5 -15.91 7.74 11.73
N MET A 6 -15.48 9.00 11.68
CA MET A 6 -16.37 10.13 11.38
C MET A 6 -16.98 9.98 9.98
N ILE A 7 -16.16 9.63 8.98
CA ILE A 7 -16.62 9.40 7.61
C ILE A 7 -17.52 8.16 7.52
N ASN A 8 -17.20 7.08 8.22
CA ASN A 8 -18.06 5.90 8.29
C ASN A 8 -19.43 6.20 8.93
N ARG A 9 -19.48 7.02 9.99
CA ARG A 9 -20.75 7.47 10.58
C ARG A 9 -21.58 8.34 9.63
N ALA A 10 -20.95 8.98 8.66
CA ALA A 10 -21.64 9.71 7.59
C ALA A 10 -22.12 8.78 6.46
N GLY A 11 -21.93 7.46 6.57
CA GLY A 11 -22.36 6.48 5.58
C GLY A 11 -21.39 6.24 4.42
N LEU A 12 -20.14 6.71 4.55
CA LEU A 12 -19.12 6.60 3.51
C LEU A 12 -18.02 5.60 3.90
N LYS A 13 -17.45 4.92 2.91
CA LYS A 13 -16.27 4.07 3.09
C LYS A 13 -14.98 4.89 3.06
N VAL A 14 -13.92 4.36 3.67
CA VAL A 14 -12.63 5.05 3.81
C VAL A 14 -11.52 4.16 3.30
N VAL A 15 -10.63 4.74 2.48
CA VAL A 15 -9.30 4.19 2.22
C VAL A 15 -8.32 5.01 3.05
N VAL A 16 -7.55 4.35 3.90
CA VAL A 16 -6.39 4.94 4.56
C VAL A 16 -5.18 4.57 3.71
N ASP A 17 -4.44 5.55 3.24
CA ASP A 17 -3.23 5.33 2.44
C ASP A 17 -1.95 5.66 3.22
N LEU A 18 -0.84 5.18 2.68
CA LEU A 18 0.50 5.57 3.10
C LEU A 18 1.15 6.35 1.96
N HIS A 19 1.11 7.68 2.11
CA HIS A 19 1.57 8.62 1.11
C HIS A 19 2.96 9.18 1.49
N LEU A 20 3.99 8.75 0.77
CA LEU A 20 5.38 9.11 1.08
C LEU A 20 5.74 10.47 0.46
N ILE A 21 5.16 11.53 1.01
CA ILE A 21 5.51 12.92 0.65
C ILE A 21 6.65 13.37 1.57
N PRO A 22 7.86 13.60 1.04
CA PRO A 22 8.90 14.24 1.82
C PRO A 22 8.41 15.60 2.32
N ALA A 23 8.77 15.92 3.55
CA ALA A 23 8.51 17.24 4.09
C ALA A 23 9.79 17.85 4.65
N ASP A 24 9.72 19.13 4.93
CA ASP A 24 10.82 19.89 5.49
C ASP A 24 11.33 19.34 6.83
N GLY A 25 12.57 19.71 7.16
CA GLY A 25 13.25 19.27 8.38
C GLY A 25 13.77 17.84 8.32
N ASN A 26 13.38 17.01 9.31
CA ASN A 26 13.84 15.63 9.49
C ASN A 26 13.04 14.59 8.69
N ARG A 27 11.98 14.99 7.98
CA ARG A 27 11.10 14.10 7.20
C ARG A 27 11.56 13.96 5.75
N ARG A 28 12.83 13.61 5.55
CA ARG A 28 13.48 13.56 4.23
C ARG A 28 13.32 12.24 3.48
N ILE A 29 12.89 11.17 4.17
CA ILE A 29 12.70 9.85 3.56
C ILE A 29 11.38 9.87 2.78
N GLY A 30 11.47 9.78 1.46
CA GLY A 30 10.34 9.63 0.56
C GLY A 30 10.42 8.37 -0.28
N MET A 31 9.60 8.31 -1.33
CA MET A 31 9.47 7.15 -2.20
C MET A 31 10.81 6.64 -2.73
N GLY A 32 11.67 7.51 -3.26
CA GLY A 32 12.97 7.12 -3.81
C GLY A 32 13.84 6.40 -2.77
N GLN A 33 13.98 6.97 -1.56
CA GLN A 33 14.79 6.34 -0.51
C GLN A 33 14.22 4.98 -0.06
N VAL A 34 12.88 4.85 -0.01
CA VAL A 34 12.24 3.58 0.35
C VAL A 34 12.42 2.53 -0.72
N MET A 35 12.50 2.90 -2.00
CA MET A 35 12.72 1.95 -3.10
C MET A 35 14.19 1.57 -3.28
N ASP A 36 15.12 2.51 -3.07
CA ASP A 36 16.55 2.33 -3.35
C ASP A 36 17.31 1.57 -2.25
N ASP A 37 16.89 1.68 -0.99
CA ASP A 37 17.57 1.06 0.15
C ASP A 37 16.72 -0.06 0.78
N PRO A 38 17.17 -1.33 0.74
CA PRO A 38 16.45 -2.44 1.34
C PRO A 38 16.15 -2.28 2.83
N ALA A 39 17.06 -1.69 3.62
CA ALA A 39 16.84 -1.49 5.05
C ALA A 39 15.76 -0.44 5.31
N VAL A 40 15.69 0.59 4.45
CA VAL A 40 14.63 1.61 4.50
C VAL A 40 13.29 1.00 4.06
N PHE A 41 13.29 0.13 3.04
CA PHE A 41 12.09 -0.62 2.66
C PHE A 41 11.58 -1.52 3.80
N ASP A 42 12.48 -2.24 4.48
CA ASP A 42 12.10 -3.10 5.60
C ASP A 42 11.49 -2.27 6.75
N ALA A 43 12.05 -1.10 7.03
CA ALA A 43 11.47 -0.16 7.99
C ALA A 43 10.08 0.33 7.55
N TYR A 44 9.87 0.58 6.26
CA TYR A 44 8.57 0.91 5.71
C TYR A 44 7.56 -0.25 5.83
N ALA A 45 7.99 -1.50 5.58
CA ALA A 45 7.14 -2.68 5.77
C ALA A 45 6.66 -2.82 7.23
N GLU A 46 7.48 -2.42 8.21
CA GLU A 46 7.07 -2.36 9.61
C GLU A 46 6.07 -1.22 9.88
N VAL A 47 6.14 -0.09 9.18
CA VAL A 47 5.08 0.94 9.22
C VAL A 47 3.77 0.37 8.69
N VAL A 48 3.79 -0.34 7.56
CA VAL A 48 2.62 -1.03 7.00
C VAL A 48 2.03 -2.02 8.01
N ARG A 49 2.87 -2.86 8.63
CA ARG A 49 2.46 -3.81 9.68
C ARG A 49 1.75 -3.10 10.83
N ASN A 50 2.32 -2.02 11.33
CA ASN A 50 1.78 -1.26 12.46
C ASN A 50 0.47 -0.55 12.12
N MET A 51 0.35 -0.01 10.91
CA MET A 51 -0.90 0.58 10.44
C MET A 51 -1.99 -0.49 10.29
N ALA A 52 -1.67 -1.63 9.67
CA ALA A 52 -2.60 -2.75 9.56
C ALA A 52 -3.08 -3.22 10.95
N ARG A 53 -2.18 -3.37 11.93
CA ARG A 53 -2.54 -3.69 13.32
C ARG A 53 -3.49 -2.66 13.93
N THR A 54 -3.26 -1.38 13.66
CA THR A 54 -4.09 -0.28 14.16
C THR A 54 -5.50 -0.35 13.58
N LEU A 55 -5.63 -0.72 12.31
CA LEU A 55 -6.90 -0.85 11.58
C LEU A 55 -7.57 -2.22 11.73
N ALA A 56 -6.92 -3.20 12.36
CA ALA A 56 -7.37 -4.60 12.39
C ALA A 56 -8.75 -4.84 13.02
N LYS A 57 -9.26 -3.89 13.81
CA LYS A 57 -10.57 -3.95 14.46
C LYS A 57 -11.65 -3.14 13.75
N GLU A 58 -11.30 -2.37 12.73
CA GLU A 58 -12.29 -1.67 11.92
C GLU A 58 -13.04 -2.66 11.02
N ASP A 59 -14.25 -2.28 10.61
CA ASP A 59 -15.05 -3.10 9.70
C ASP A 59 -14.38 -3.14 8.31
N PRO A 60 -13.97 -4.32 7.80
CA PRO A 60 -13.32 -4.42 6.50
C PRO A 60 -14.22 -4.01 5.33
N GLU A 61 -15.54 -3.98 5.51
CA GLU A 61 -16.44 -3.48 4.46
C GLU A 61 -16.49 -1.95 4.40
N GLN A 62 -15.97 -1.27 5.43
CA GLN A 62 -16.03 0.18 5.63
C GLN A 62 -14.66 0.86 5.56
N VAL A 63 -13.59 0.15 5.92
CA VAL A 63 -12.22 0.65 5.93
C VAL A 63 -11.30 -0.29 5.17
N ALA A 64 -10.53 0.28 4.24
CA ALA A 64 -9.44 -0.39 3.55
C ALA A 64 -8.10 0.32 3.79
N LEU A 65 -7.00 -0.41 3.65
CA LEU A 65 -5.63 0.11 3.75
C LEU A 65 -4.91 -0.01 2.41
N GLU A 66 -4.52 1.11 1.83
CA GLU A 66 -3.59 1.15 0.70
C GLU A 66 -2.16 1.06 1.20
N LEU A 67 -1.43 0.05 0.71
CA LEU A 67 -0.12 -0.30 1.28
C LEU A 67 0.98 0.67 0.88
N MET A 68 0.84 1.37 -0.25
CA MET A 68 1.77 2.38 -0.74
C MET A 68 1.13 3.12 -1.91
N ASN A 69 1.08 4.45 -1.80
CA ASN A 69 0.67 5.31 -2.90
C ASN A 69 1.83 5.52 -3.89
N GLU A 70 1.53 5.41 -5.19
CA GLU A 70 2.39 5.82 -6.33
C GLU A 70 3.85 5.37 -6.25
N PRO A 71 4.14 4.07 -6.20
CA PRO A 71 5.51 3.55 -6.26
C PRO A 71 6.23 4.03 -7.54
N ILE A 72 7.42 4.64 -7.40
CA ILE A 72 8.20 5.18 -8.54
C ILE A 72 9.28 4.15 -8.94
N VAL A 73 8.84 2.96 -9.34
CA VAL A 73 9.68 1.86 -9.83
C VAL A 73 9.00 1.17 -11.01
N ASP A 74 9.80 0.50 -11.84
CA ASP A 74 9.33 -0.23 -13.03
C ASP A 74 8.53 0.65 -14.02
N CYS A 75 8.93 1.92 -14.19
CA CYS A 75 8.32 2.84 -15.15
C CYS A 75 8.69 2.57 -16.62
N ASP A 76 9.85 1.97 -16.85
CA ASP A 76 10.33 1.69 -18.19
C ASP A 76 9.97 0.26 -18.62
N GLU A 77 9.89 0.01 -19.93
CA GLU A 77 9.52 -1.30 -20.49
C GLU A 77 10.51 -2.43 -20.12
N ASN A 78 11.76 -2.08 -19.78
CA ASN A 78 12.80 -3.00 -19.31
C ASN A 78 12.86 -3.11 -17.77
N GLY A 79 11.79 -2.70 -17.08
CA GLY A 79 11.74 -2.63 -15.63
C GLY A 79 12.19 -3.92 -14.94
N THR A 80 12.82 -3.73 -13.78
CA THR A 80 13.37 -4.78 -12.92
C THR A 80 12.36 -5.81 -12.41
N SER A 81 11.05 -5.55 -12.59
CA SER A 81 9.96 -6.33 -11.97
C SER A 81 10.09 -6.35 -10.44
N LEU A 82 10.59 -5.26 -9.87
CA LEU A 82 10.84 -5.11 -8.45
C LEU A 82 9.52 -4.90 -7.68
N TRP A 83 8.58 -4.17 -8.28
CA TRP A 83 7.34 -3.81 -7.60
C TRP A 83 6.49 -5.01 -7.18
N PRO A 84 6.23 -6.03 -8.03
CA PRO A 84 5.48 -7.21 -7.60
C PRO A 84 6.04 -7.87 -6.33
N GLU A 85 7.35 -8.03 -6.24
CA GLU A 85 8.00 -8.63 -5.06
C GLU A 85 7.90 -7.74 -3.82
N ARG A 86 8.13 -6.43 -3.98
CA ARG A 86 7.97 -5.45 -2.88
C ARG A 86 6.53 -5.40 -2.39
N GLN A 87 5.56 -5.35 -3.30
CA GLN A 87 4.15 -5.34 -2.96
C GLN A 87 3.73 -6.61 -2.21
N LYS A 88 4.24 -7.79 -2.61
CA LYS A 88 4.02 -9.04 -1.90
C LYS A 88 4.58 -9.02 -0.47
N GLN A 89 5.75 -8.40 -0.26
CA GLN A 89 6.33 -8.20 1.08
C GLN A 89 5.43 -7.30 1.94
N LEU A 90 4.94 -6.18 1.40
CA LEU A 90 4.01 -5.29 2.12
C LEU A 90 2.69 -5.99 2.44
N PHE A 91 2.15 -6.74 1.49
CA PHE A 91 0.94 -7.54 1.68
C PHE A 91 1.11 -8.53 2.84
N ALA A 92 2.21 -9.28 2.85
CA ALA A 92 2.50 -10.24 3.92
C ALA A 92 2.64 -9.54 5.29
N ALA A 93 3.29 -8.38 5.34
CA ALA A 93 3.44 -7.58 6.55
C ALA A 93 2.08 -7.10 7.10
N ALA A 94 1.20 -6.60 6.23
CA ALA A 94 -0.14 -6.17 6.60
C ALA A 94 -0.99 -7.35 7.09
N ARG A 95 -1.03 -8.46 6.32
CA ARG A 95 -1.84 -9.64 6.65
C ARG A 95 -1.44 -10.34 7.94
N ALA A 96 -0.15 -10.34 8.26
CA ALA A 96 0.35 -10.86 9.53
C ALA A 96 -0.23 -10.13 10.76
N SER A 97 -0.75 -8.92 10.59
CA SER A 97 -1.33 -8.12 11.69
C SER A 97 -2.83 -7.84 11.55
N ALA A 98 -3.40 -8.00 10.36
CA ALA A 98 -4.82 -7.81 10.08
C ALA A 98 -5.31 -8.83 9.07
N THR A 99 -5.80 -9.97 9.55
CA THR A 99 -6.17 -11.12 8.71
C THR A 99 -7.44 -10.90 7.88
N ARG A 100 -8.26 -9.90 8.23
CA ARG A 100 -9.56 -9.63 7.58
C ARG A 100 -9.67 -8.26 6.92
N LEU A 101 -8.80 -7.31 7.23
CA LEU A 101 -8.88 -5.92 6.76
C LEU A 101 -8.86 -5.87 5.22
N THR A 102 -9.67 -5.06 4.56
CA THR A 102 -9.55 -4.92 3.10
C THR A 102 -8.24 -4.21 2.75
N LEU A 103 -7.46 -4.77 1.83
CA LEU A 103 -6.20 -4.15 1.40
C LEU A 103 -6.34 -3.61 -0.02
N VAL A 104 -5.72 -2.46 -0.28
CA VAL A 104 -5.63 -1.87 -1.61
C VAL A 104 -4.19 -2.04 -2.12
N LEU A 105 -4.07 -2.66 -3.29
CA LEU A 105 -2.80 -2.91 -3.99
C LEU A 105 -2.79 -2.17 -5.32
N THR A 106 -1.61 -1.70 -5.73
CA THR A 106 -1.47 -0.77 -6.88
C THR A 106 -0.52 -1.29 -7.96
N GLY A 107 -0.58 -0.68 -9.14
CA GLY A 107 0.48 -0.83 -10.14
C GLY A 107 1.80 -0.19 -9.70
N GLY A 108 2.88 -0.56 -10.37
CA GLY A 108 4.14 0.20 -10.33
C GLY A 108 3.97 1.57 -11.00
N CYS A 109 5.07 2.31 -11.12
CA CYS A 109 5.13 3.58 -11.83
C CYS A 109 3.96 4.54 -11.58
N TYR A 110 3.92 5.17 -10.41
CA TYR A 110 2.85 6.09 -10.03
C TYR A 110 1.45 5.44 -10.04
N SER A 111 1.35 4.18 -9.60
CA SER A 111 0.08 3.45 -9.62
C SER A 111 -0.54 3.38 -11.03
N ASN A 112 0.26 3.28 -12.09
CA ASN A 112 -0.24 3.34 -13.47
C ASN A 112 -1.04 2.07 -13.86
N ALA A 113 -2.11 2.25 -14.64
CA ALA A 113 -2.98 1.16 -15.10
C ALA A 113 -2.25 0.09 -15.94
N ALA A 114 -1.34 0.49 -16.83
CA ALA A 114 -0.57 -0.43 -17.66
C ALA A 114 0.47 -1.20 -16.83
N ALA A 115 1.00 -0.60 -15.76
CA ALA A 115 1.85 -1.30 -14.80
C ALA A 115 1.05 -2.30 -13.96
N LEU A 116 -0.15 -1.92 -13.49
CA LEU A 116 -1.05 -2.81 -12.78
C LEU A 116 -1.44 -4.04 -13.63
N ALA A 117 -1.73 -3.84 -14.92
CA ALA A 117 -2.12 -4.92 -15.84
C ALA A 117 -1.02 -5.98 -16.05
N LYS A 118 0.23 -5.70 -15.69
CA LYS A 118 1.35 -6.64 -15.76
C LYS A 118 1.49 -7.51 -14.49
N ILE A 119 0.79 -7.17 -13.40
CA ILE A 119 0.87 -7.92 -12.14
C ILE A 119 0.08 -9.22 -12.26
N ASP A 120 0.71 -10.35 -11.90
CA ASP A 120 0.00 -11.61 -11.70
C ASP A 120 -0.73 -11.59 -10.35
N ALA A 121 -2.03 -11.30 -10.38
CA ALA A 121 -2.86 -11.29 -9.17
C ALA A 121 -2.85 -12.64 -8.41
N LYS A 122 -2.56 -13.76 -9.07
CA LYS A 122 -2.50 -15.08 -8.42
C LYS A 122 -1.29 -15.21 -7.49
N ALA A 123 -0.26 -14.39 -7.66
CA ALA A 123 0.89 -14.34 -6.77
C ALA A 123 0.54 -13.84 -5.35
N ILE A 124 -0.62 -13.18 -5.21
CA ILE A 124 -1.21 -12.73 -3.95
C ILE A 124 -2.62 -13.32 -3.85
N ALA A 125 -2.70 -14.57 -3.40
CA ALA A 125 -3.96 -15.30 -3.26
C ALA A 125 -4.74 -14.86 -2.00
N ASP A 126 -5.51 -13.77 -2.11
CA ASP A 126 -6.37 -13.24 -1.06
C ASP A 126 -7.64 -12.67 -1.69
N ASP A 127 -8.80 -13.08 -1.18
CA ASP A 127 -10.10 -12.71 -1.75
C ASP A 127 -10.56 -11.31 -1.31
N ASN A 128 -9.85 -10.66 -0.38
CA ASN A 128 -10.22 -9.35 0.17
C ASN A 128 -9.18 -8.26 -0.18
N ILE A 129 -8.94 -8.13 -1.49
CA ILE A 129 -8.07 -7.14 -2.11
C ILE A 129 -8.85 -6.28 -3.10
N ILE A 130 -8.58 -4.98 -3.10
CA ILE A 130 -8.94 -4.04 -4.16
C ILE A 130 -7.67 -3.72 -4.95
N TRP A 131 -7.72 -3.90 -6.27
CA TRP A 131 -6.64 -3.47 -7.17
C TRP A 131 -6.94 -2.06 -7.68
N ALA A 132 -5.99 -1.13 -7.53
CA ALA A 132 -6.19 0.29 -7.82
C ALA A 132 -5.11 0.87 -8.75
N PHE A 133 -5.48 1.92 -9.48
CA PHE A 133 -4.58 2.67 -10.36
C PHE A 133 -4.99 4.16 -10.41
N HIS A 134 -4.06 5.02 -10.83
CA HIS A 134 -4.29 6.44 -11.09
C HIS A 134 -4.35 6.72 -12.60
N SER A 135 -5.15 7.71 -13.00
CA SER A 135 -5.44 8.08 -14.40
C SER A 135 -5.39 9.58 -14.63
#